data_AF-I3T1C1-F1
#
_entry.id   AF-I3T1C1-F1
#
_cell.length_a   1.000
_cell.length_b   1.000
_cell.length_c   1.000
_cell.angle_alpha   90.00
_cell.angle_beta   90.00
_cell.angle_gamma   90.00
#
_symmetry.space_group_name_H-M   'P 1'
#
loop_
_entity.id
_entity.type
_entity.pdbx_description
1 polymer ?
#
loop_
_entity_poly.entity_id
_entity_poly.type
_entity_poly.pdbx_seq_one_letter_code
_entity_poly.pdbx_strand_id
1 'polypeptide(L)'
;MFGTAIRCLAKKSKPKMGPIVMKTPPEQRATITRVLFDIVKEHGPISVPDTWERVKEVGLKDLKSKNHMKIVLRWMRERQKLRLVCNHVGAHKQFLYTTWFTNPGTAQATPGGSVPSKQKSPLRT
;
A
#
# COMPACT_ATOMS: atom_id res chain seq x y z
N MET A 1 -26.05 -34.10 -0.88
CA MET A 1 -26.02 -32.62 -0.92
C MET A 1 -25.56 -31.96 0.39
N PHE A 2 -24.77 -32.65 1.24
CA PHE A 2 -24.37 -32.12 2.56
C PHE A 2 -23.00 -31.40 2.59
N GLY A 3 -22.11 -31.65 1.62
CA GLY A 3 -20.78 -31.04 1.59
C GLY A 3 -20.77 -29.52 1.34
N THR A 4 -21.77 -29.01 0.62
CA THR A 4 -21.90 -27.58 0.32
C THR A 4 -22.30 -26.77 1.56
N ALA A 5 -23.15 -27.34 2.43
CA ALA A 5 -23.57 -26.71 3.68
C ALA A 5 -22.39 -26.56 4.67
N ILE A 6 -21.51 -27.57 4.75
CA ILE A 6 -20.30 -27.52 5.58
C ILE A 6 -19.33 -26.43 5.08
N ARG A 7 -19.19 -26.24 3.77
CA ARG A 7 -18.33 -25.19 3.19
C ARG A 7 -18.87 -23.78 3.48
N CYS A 8 -20.18 -23.60 3.53
CA CYS A 8 -20.81 -22.33 3.90
C CYS A 8 -20.61 -22.00 5.40
N LEU A 9 -20.73 -23.00 6.28
CA LEU A 9 -20.53 -22.84 7.72
C LEU A 9 -19.05 -22.71 8.12
N ALA A 10 -18.13 -23.31 7.36
CA ALA A 10 -16.69 -23.17 7.57
C ALA A 10 -16.15 -21.79 7.14
N LYS A 11 -16.92 -21.00 6.39
CA LYS A 11 -16.56 -19.65 5.99
C LYS A 11 -16.85 -18.67 7.14
N LYS A 12 -16.17 -18.87 8.28
CA LYS A 12 -16.16 -17.91 9.38
C LYS A 12 -15.75 -16.55 8.81
N SER A 13 -16.64 -15.57 8.87
CA SER A 13 -16.34 -14.20 8.48
C SER A 13 -15.16 -13.73 9.31
N LYS A 14 -14.15 -13.13 8.66
CA LYS A 14 -13.01 -12.58 9.37
C LYS A 14 -13.55 -11.63 10.44
N PRO A 15 -13.23 -11.83 11.73
CA PRO A 15 -13.72 -10.95 12.78
C PRO A 15 -13.38 -9.51 12.40
N LYS A 16 -14.32 -8.58 12.62
CA LYS A 16 -14.09 -7.15 12.40
C LYS A 16 -12.83 -6.79 13.22
N MET A 17 -11.72 -6.58 12.52
CA MET A 17 -10.44 -6.28 13.18
C MET A 17 -10.66 -4.99 13.97
N GLY A 18 -10.48 -5.08 15.29
CA GLY A 18 -10.58 -3.93 16.18
C GLY A 18 -9.53 -2.86 15.86
N PRO A 19 -9.63 -1.69 16.49
CA PRO A 19 -8.68 -0.60 16.31
C PRO A 19 -7.23 -1.06 16.53
N ILE A 20 -6.31 -0.61 15.69
CA ILE A 20 -4.92 -1.07 15.75
C ILE A 20 -4.25 -0.37 16.92
N VAL A 21 -4.10 -1.09 18.03
CA VAL A 21 -3.36 -0.61 19.19
C VAL A 21 -1.86 -0.81 18.94
N MET A 22 -1.16 0.27 18.66
CA MET A 22 0.30 0.27 18.60
C MET A 22 0.83 0.38 20.03
N LYS A 23 1.60 -0.61 20.45
CA LYS A 23 2.11 -0.73 21.84
C LYS A 23 3.36 0.11 22.11
N THR A 24 3.78 0.97 21.19
CA THR A 24 5.00 1.77 21.37
C THR A 24 4.70 3.07 22.12
N PRO A 25 5.69 3.63 22.83
CA PRO A 25 5.63 4.97 23.40
C PRO A 25 5.18 6.04 22.39
N PRO A 26 4.44 7.06 22.83
CA PRO A 26 3.91 8.10 21.95
C PRO A 26 4.99 8.97 21.29
N GLU A 27 6.13 9.19 21.94
CA GLU A 27 7.24 9.96 21.38
C GLU A 27 7.89 9.25 20.19
N GLN A 28 8.28 7.97 20.36
CA GLN A 28 8.83 7.15 19.28
C GLN A 28 7.86 7.03 18.11
N ARG A 29 6.57 6.89 18.40
CA ARG A 29 5.52 6.88 17.38
C ARG A 29 5.54 8.13 16.52
N ALA A 30 5.62 9.32 17.14
CA ALA A 30 5.56 10.58 16.41
C ALA A 30 6.74 10.71 15.44
N THR A 31 7.95 10.40 15.91
CA THR A 31 9.18 10.40 15.09
C THR A 31 9.08 9.42 13.93
N ILE A 32 8.73 8.16 14.21
CA ILE A 32 8.58 7.13 13.17
C ILE A 32 7.52 7.57 12.13
N THR A 33 6.37 8.05 12.60
CA THR A 33 5.25 8.45 11.74
C THR A 33 5.64 9.61 10.83
N ARG A 34 6.41 10.58 11.36
CA ARG A 34 6.89 11.75 10.61
C ARG A 34 7.86 11.33 9.52
N VAL A 35 8.88 10.54 9.85
CA VAL A 35 9.86 10.09 8.85
C VAL A 35 9.22 9.21 7.78
N LEU A 36 8.34 8.26 8.15
CA LEU A 36 7.60 7.46 7.17
C LEU A 36 6.74 8.33 6.26
N PHE A 37 6.12 9.38 6.81
CA PHE A 37 5.32 10.31 6.02
C PHE A 37 6.18 11.10 5.03
N ASP A 38 7.34 11.59 5.48
CA ASP A 38 8.26 12.35 4.64
C ASP A 38 8.82 11.49 3.49
N ILE A 39 9.18 10.23 3.74
CA ILE A 39 9.62 9.27 2.71
C ILE A 39 8.52 9.06 1.65
N VAL A 40 7.27 8.84 2.07
CA VAL A 40 6.15 8.63 1.13
C VAL A 40 5.81 9.93 0.39
N LYS A 41 6.00 11.09 1.02
CA LYS A 41 5.78 12.40 0.39
C LYS A 41 6.83 12.68 -0.69
N GLU A 42 8.09 12.37 -0.43
CA GLU A 42 9.21 12.61 -1.35
C GLU A 42 9.14 11.72 -2.59
N HIS A 43 8.86 10.43 -2.42
CA HIS A 43 8.88 9.46 -3.52
C HIS A 43 7.51 9.23 -4.19
N GLY A 44 6.41 9.72 -3.60
CA GLY A 44 5.07 9.49 -4.11
C GLY A 44 4.52 8.08 -3.81
N PRO A 45 3.61 7.55 -4.64
CA PRO A 45 3.00 6.22 -4.44
C PRO A 45 4.03 5.09 -4.49
N ILE A 46 4.52 4.69 -3.31
CA ILE A 46 5.61 3.73 -3.17
C ILE A 46 5.09 2.39 -2.63
N SER A 47 5.72 1.30 -3.04
CA SER A 47 5.35 -0.04 -2.58
C SER A 47 5.91 -0.32 -1.17
N VAL A 48 5.33 -1.28 -0.46
CA VAL A 48 5.78 -1.68 0.88
C VAL A 48 7.25 -2.14 0.93
N PRO A 49 7.76 -2.99 0.01
CA PRO A 49 9.17 -3.35 0.01
C PRO A 49 10.08 -2.14 -0.21
N ASP A 50 9.78 -1.30 -1.19
CA ASP A 50 10.63 -0.13 -1.51
C ASP A 50 10.67 0.86 -0.33
N THR A 51 9.52 1.07 0.34
CA THR A 51 9.45 1.89 1.56
C THR A 51 10.42 1.37 2.63
N TRP A 52 10.52 0.04 2.79
CA TRP A 52 11.42 -0.56 3.78
C TRP A 52 12.89 -0.39 3.44
N GLU A 53 13.24 -0.38 2.15
CA GLU A 53 14.60 -0.12 1.70
C GLU A 53 15.00 1.32 2.01
N ARG A 54 14.12 2.29 1.71
CA ARG A 54 14.35 3.71 2.05
C ARG A 54 14.45 3.97 3.55
N VAL A 55 13.62 3.31 4.35
CA VAL A 55 13.71 3.41 5.82
C VAL A 55 15.07 2.90 6.34
N LYS A 56 15.63 1.87 5.70
CA LYS A 56 16.97 1.37 6.04
C LYS A 56 18.07 2.35 5.63
N GLU A 57 17.94 3.01 4.47
CA GLU A 57 18.86 4.08 4.04
C GLU A 57 18.88 5.26 5.02
N VAL A 58 17.72 5.66 5.56
CA VAL A 58 17.60 6.74 6.55
C VAL A 58 18.10 6.33 7.94
N GLY A 59 18.30 5.03 8.21
CA GLY A 59 18.90 4.55 9.45
C GLY A 59 18.03 4.72 10.70
N LEU A 60 16.70 4.54 10.58
CA LEU A 60 15.77 4.79 11.67
C LEU A 60 15.85 3.73 12.79
N LYS A 61 16.46 4.09 13.92
CA LYS A 61 16.75 3.17 15.05
C LYS A 61 15.50 2.62 15.75
N ASP A 62 14.39 3.36 15.73
CA ASP A 62 13.15 2.98 16.43
C ASP A 62 12.34 1.89 15.68
N LEU A 63 12.74 1.52 14.46
CA LEU A 63 11.99 0.59 13.60
C LEU A 63 12.64 -0.80 13.57
N LYS A 64 12.26 -1.64 14.54
CA LYS A 64 12.86 -2.98 14.75
C LYS A 64 12.71 -3.98 13.60
N SER A 65 11.65 -3.91 12.78
CA SER A 65 11.43 -4.90 11.69
C SER A 65 10.46 -4.42 10.61
N LYS A 66 10.49 -5.07 9.44
CA LYS A 66 9.51 -4.86 8.35
C LYS A 66 8.07 -5.12 8.81
N ASN A 67 7.85 -6.05 9.74
CA ASN A 67 6.53 -6.31 10.31
C ASN A 67 6.08 -5.16 11.22
N HIS A 68 6.99 -4.60 12.02
CA HIS A 68 6.72 -3.40 12.82
C HIS A 68 6.33 -2.22 11.91
N MET A 69 7.05 -2.03 10.80
CA MET A 69 6.72 -1.02 9.79
C MET A 69 5.30 -1.19 9.25
N LYS A 70 4.91 -2.42 8.89
CA LYS A 70 3.57 -2.71 8.37
C LYS A 70 2.46 -2.39 9.38
N ILE A 71 2.70 -2.61 10.68
CA ILE A 71 1.76 -2.23 11.74
C ILE A 71 1.62 -0.71 11.80
N VAL A 72 2.74 0.02 11.75
CA VAL A 72 2.73 1.49 11.76
C VAL A 72 2.02 2.06 10.53
N LEU A 73 2.31 1.56 9.32
CA LEU A 73 1.63 1.98 8.08
C LEU A 73 0.13 1.71 8.13
N ARG A 74 -0.27 0.57 8.71
CA ARG A 74 -1.69 0.24 8.90
C ARG A 74 -2.35 1.20 9.92
N TRP A 75 -1.65 1.54 10.99
CA TRP A 75 -2.13 2.50 11.98
C TRP A 75 -2.25 3.92 11.39
N MET A 76 -1.27 4.36 10.59
CA MET A 76 -1.32 5.65 9.89
C MET A 76 -2.52 5.74 8.94
N ARG A 77 -2.89 4.63 8.30
CA ARG A 77 -4.08 4.54 7.45
C ARG A 77 -5.37 4.70 8.24
N GLU A 78 -5.47 4.06 9.40
CA GLU A 78 -6.65 4.18 10.27
C GLU A 78 -6.87 5.64 10.70
N ARG A 79 -5.79 6.39 10.91
CA ARG A 79 -5.80 7.83 11.21
C ARG A 79 -5.90 8.73 9.97
N GLN A 80 -6.21 8.17 8.79
CA GLN A 80 -6.35 8.90 7.52
C GLN A 80 -5.10 9.68 7.08
N LYS A 81 -3.91 9.36 7.60
CA LYS A 81 -2.64 10.01 7.19
C LYS A 81 -2.09 9.47 5.88
N LEU A 82 -2.42 8.23 5.53
CA LEU A 82 -2.01 7.55 4.32
C LEU A 82 -3.20 6.86 3.67
N ARG A 83 -3.19 6.79 2.34
CA ARG A 83 -4.15 6.01 1.54
C ARG A 83 -3.42 4.83 0.91
N LEU A 84 -4.13 3.70 0.79
CA LEU A 84 -3.64 2.56 0.01
C LEU A 84 -4.33 2.57 -1.35
N VAL A 85 -3.53 2.66 -2.41
CA VAL A 85 -4.00 2.58 -3.80
C VAL A 85 -3.63 1.19 -4.34
N CYS A 86 -4.57 0.59 -5.06
CA CYS A 86 -4.28 -0.62 -5.84
C CYS A 86 -3.96 -0.19 -7.27
N ASN A 87 -2.71 -0.36 -7.68
CA ASN A 87 -2.32 -0.27 -9.08
C ASN A 87 -2.44 -1.65 -9.73
N HIS A 88 -3.32 -1.79 -10.72
CA HIS A 88 -3.51 -3.05 -11.43
C HIS A 88 -2.70 -3.00 -12.73
N VAL A 89 -1.60 -3.75 -12.78
CA VAL A 89 -0.76 -3.86 -13.98
C VAL A 89 -1.01 -5.24 -14.59
N GLY A 90 -1.90 -5.29 -15.58
CA GLY A 90 -2.29 -6.54 -16.23
C GLY A 90 -2.99 -7.49 -15.25
N ALA A 91 -2.40 -8.65 -14.98
CA ALA A 91 -2.90 -9.64 -14.00
C ALA A 91 -2.33 -9.43 -12.58
N HIS A 92 -1.35 -8.55 -12.41
CA HIS A 92 -0.66 -8.35 -11.14
C HIS A 92 -1.23 -7.16 -10.37
N LYS A 93 -1.54 -7.36 -9.08
CA LYS A 93 -2.05 -6.31 -8.19
C LYS A 93 -0.90 -5.75 -7.34
N GLN A 94 -0.54 -4.51 -7.60
CA GLN A 94 0.41 -3.75 -6.77
C GLN A 94 -0.36 -2.90 -5.76
N PHE A 95 0.08 -2.92 -4.51
CA PHE A 95 -0.48 -2.10 -3.45
C PHE A 95 0.53 -1.02 -3.06
N LEU A 96 0.18 0.22 -3.33
CA LEU A 96 1.03 1.39 -3.13
C LEU A 96 0.47 2.26 -2.01
N TYR A 97 1.35 2.79 -1.18
CA TYR A 97 0.98 3.79 -0.18
C TYR A 97 1.19 5.18 -0.76
N THR A 98 0.15 6.01 -0.67
CA THR A 98 0.20 7.42 -1.06
C THR A 98 -0.19 8.30 0.11
N THR A 99 0.28 9.55 0.13
CA THR A 99 -0.23 10.54 1.07
C THR A 99 -1.65 10.96 0.68
N TRP A 100 -2.48 11.37 1.64
CA TRP A 100 -3.89 11.69 1.37
C TRP A 100 -4.10 13.00 0.58
N PHE A 101 -3.05 13.82 0.46
CA PHE A 101 -3.05 15.08 -0.27
C PHE A 101 -2.65 14.92 -1.74
N THR A 102 -1.89 13.88 -2.08
CA THR A 102 -1.42 13.66 -3.45
C THR A 102 -2.50 12.94 -4.25
N ASN A 103 -3.02 13.61 -5.28
CA ASN A 103 -3.86 12.95 -6.28
C ASN A 103 -3.05 11.82 -6.94
N PRO A 104 -3.53 10.56 -6.96
CA PRO A 104 -2.79 9.45 -7.56
C PRO A 104 -2.67 9.55 -9.09
N GLY A 105 -3.28 10.57 -9.72
CA GLY A 105 -3.31 10.76 -11.17
C GLY A 105 -2.01 11.25 -11.80
N THR A 106 -1.00 11.64 -11.02
CA THR A 106 0.25 12.22 -11.56
C THR A 106 1.49 11.34 -11.44
N ALA A 107 1.43 10.17 -10.80
CA ALA A 107 2.63 9.36 -10.51
C ALA A 107 2.70 8.01 -11.24
N GLN A 108 2.11 7.92 -12.44
CA GLN A 108 2.30 6.78 -13.34
C GLN A 108 2.70 7.28 -14.74
N ALA A 109 3.86 7.92 -14.83
CA ALA A 109 4.65 7.88 -16.06
C ALA A 109 5.66 6.73 -15.91
N THR A 110 5.49 5.74 -16.78
CA THR A 110 6.24 4.50 -17.05
C THR A 110 7.74 4.46 -16.72
N PRO A 111 8.25 3.24 -16.45
CA PRO A 111 9.41 2.77 -17.20
C PRO A 111 9.11 1.47 -17.96
N GLY A 112 9.28 1.52 -19.28
CA GLY A 112 9.65 0.37 -20.13
C GLY A 112 8.61 -0.72 -20.40
N GLY A 113 8.00 -0.69 -21.58
CA GLY A 113 7.19 -1.80 -22.09
C GLY A 113 6.49 -1.47 -23.40
N SER A 114 7.27 -1.27 -24.47
CA SER A 114 6.76 -1.15 -25.84
C SER A 114 6.03 -2.41 -26.28
N VAL A 115 4.74 -2.30 -26.61
CA VAL A 115 4.01 -3.29 -27.43
C VAL A 115 3.03 -2.53 -28.34
N PRO A 116 3.03 -2.78 -29.66
CA PRO A 116 2.40 -1.88 -30.63
C PRO A 116 0.87 -2.03 -30.63
N SER A 117 0.19 -0.89 -30.55
CA SER A 117 -1.25 -0.76 -30.72
C SER A 117 -1.64 -1.07 -32.17
N LYS A 118 -2.38 -2.16 -32.36
CA LYS A 118 -2.99 -2.54 -33.64
C LYS A 118 -4.04 -1.49 -34.02
N GLN A 119 -3.68 -0.60 -34.94
CA GLN A 119 -4.55 0.44 -35.48
C GLN A 119 -5.65 -0.22 -36.32
N LYS A 120 -6.90 -0.17 -35.84
CA LYS A 120 -8.09 -0.52 -36.64
C LYS A 120 -8.30 0.58 -37.67
N SER A 121 -8.13 0.25 -38.95
CA SER A 121 -8.50 1.09 -40.08
C SER A 121 -10.02 1.30 -40.10
N PRO A 122 -10.54 2.53 -40.24
CA PRO A 122 -11.94 2.73 -40.60
C PRO A 122 -12.07 2.56 -42.12
N LEU A 123 -12.97 1.67 -42.52
CA LEU A 123 -13.43 1.46 -43.89
C LEU A 123 -14.04 2.79 -44.40
N ARG A 124 -13.51 3.31 -45.52
CA ARG A 124 -14.10 4.43 -46.26
C ARG A 124 -14.29 3.98 -47.72
N THR A 125 -15.54 4.15 -48.15
CA THR A 125 -16.14 3.99 -49.49
C THR A 125 -16.49 2.57 -49.91
#